data_AF-A0A086TJM7-F1
#
_entry.id   AF-A0A086TJM7-F1
#
_cell.length_a   1.000
_cell.length_b   1.000
_cell.length_c   1.000
_cell.angle_alpha   90.00
_cell.angle_beta   90.00
_cell.angle_gamma   90.00
#
_symmetry.space_group_name_H-M   'P 1'
#
loop_
_entity.id
_entity.type
_entity.pdbx_description
1 polymer ?
#
loop_
_entity_poly.entity_id
_entity_poly.type
_entity_poly.pdbx_seq_one_letter_code
_entity_poly.pdbx_strand_id
1 'polypeptide(L)'
;MASKIPPHHTLTSLSITHVQFVQNDILSKLLAYVTLSPLAILCGYVGAILTGRDLKAVVMLGGQLLNEVVNQMLKRLVKQARPTEYLGDGVHLYYHTWQQVVAGTVCGFVFAVAYYFLVNRVLRAKGLMDWIVDHPWACLAHVRDTDAVEDVNKFDWEMWRQWKAQKSKVE
;
A
#
# COMPACT_ATOMS: atom_id res chain seq x y z
N MET A 1 -29.95 -0.67 -11.27
CA MET A 1 -30.44 -1.10 -9.94
C MET A 1 -29.79 -0.21 -8.90
N ALA A 2 -30.57 0.67 -8.26
CA ALA A 2 -30.05 1.58 -7.24
C ALA A 2 -29.50 0.77 -6.05
N SER A 3 -28.26 1.04 -5.66
CA SER A 3 -27.68 0.50 -4.45
C SER A 3 -28.46 1.06 -3.25
N LYS A 4 -29.34 0.25 -2.66
CA LYS A 4 -30.21 0.68 -1.56
C LYS A 4 -29.39 0.81 -0.29
N ILE A 5 -28.87 2.01 -0.06
CA ILE A 5 -28.25 2.33 1.21
C ILE A 5 -29.34 2.17 2.29
N PRO A 6 -29.07 1.42 3.37
CA PRO A 6 -30.00 1.26 4.47
C PRO A 6 -30.36 2.60 5.11
N PRO A 7 -31.55 2.75 5.71
CA PRO A 7 -31.97 4.00 6.33
C PRO A 7 -31.05 4.39 7.49
N HIS A 8 -30.81 5.69 7.66
CA HIS A 8 -29.76 6.25 8.54
C HIS A 8 -29.79 5.72 9.99
N HIS A 9 -30.97 5.45 10.55
CA HIS A 9 -31.13 4.93 11.92
C HIS A 9 -30.57 3.52 12.13
N THR A 10 -30.27 2.80 11.05
CA THR A 10 -29.67 1.45 11.11
C THR A 10 -28.15 1.46 10.96
N LEU A 11 -27.57 2.62 10.65
CA LEU A 11 -26.14 2.78 10.41
C LEU A 11 -25.44 3.10 11.72
N THR A 12 -24.31 2.44 11.95
CA THR A 12 -23.39 2.73 13.05
C THR A 12 -22.02 3.00 12.45
N SER A 13 -21.29 3.99 12.98
CA SER A 13 -19.97 4.35 12.48
C SER A 13 -18.84 3.80 13.34
N LEU A 14 -17.77 3.33 12.72
CA LEU A 14 -16.51 3.06 13.41
C LEU A 14 -15.88 4.36 13.91
N SER A 15 -15.48 4.40 15.18
CA SER A 15 -14.93 5.61 15.82
C SER A 15 -13.63 6.11 15.19
N ILE A 16 -12.82 5.21 14.60
CA ILE A 16 -11.47 5.54 14.14
C ILE A 16 -11.42 6.15 12.73
N THR A 17 -12.23 5.67 11.79
CA THR A 17 -12.20 6.09 10.37
C THR A 17 -13.56 6.56 9.85
N HIS A 18 -14.56 6.63 10.74
CA HIS A 18 -15.93 7.03 10.40
C HIS A 18 -16.53 6.25 9.21
N VAL A 19 -16.30 4.93 9.20
CA VAL A 19 -16.94 4.01 8.24
C VAL A 19 -18.30 3.61 8.78
N GLN A 20 -19.35 3.88 8.00
CA GLN A 20 -20.75 3.59 8.37
C GLN A 20 -21.18 2.23 7.82
N PHE A 21 -21.69 1.36 8.70
CA PHE A 21 -22.14 0.01 8.37
C PHE A 21 -23.43 -0.35 9.12
N VAL A 22 -24.12 -1.42 8.71
CA VAL A 22 -25.35 -1.90 9.35
C VAL A 22 -25.02 -2.73 10.59
N GLN A 23 -25.50 -2.32 11.77
CA GLN A 23 -25.17 -2.98 13.04
C GLN A 23 -25.67 -4.43 13.13
N ASN A 24 -26.75 -4.76 12.44
CA ASN A 24 -27.41 -6.08 12.51
C ASN A 24 -26.88 -7.09 11.47
N ASP A 25 -25.96 -6.69 10.59
CA ASP A 25 -25.41 -7.57 9.56
C ASP A 25 -23.92 -7.84 9.78
N ILE A 26 -23.57 -9.12 9.90
CA ILE A 26 -22.21 -9.61 10.12
C ILE A 26 -21.34 -9.28 8.89
N LEU A 27 -21.88 -9.42 7.68
CA LEU A 27 -21.13 -9.14 6.46
C LEU A 27 -20.75 -7.65 6.39
N SER A 28 -21.70 -6.76 6.72
CA SER A 28 -21.46 -5.32 6.82
C SER A 28 -20.34 -4.97 7.79
N LYS A 29 -20.33 -5.60 8.98
CA LYS A 29 -19.25 -5.42 9.97
C LYS A 29 -17.90 -5.90 9.43
N LEU A 30 -17.86 -7.09 8.83
CA LEU A 30 -16.64 -7.64 8.25
C LEU A 30 -16.09 -6.74 7.14
N LEU A 31 -16.95 -6.29 6.22
CA LEU A 31 -16.56 -5.38 5.15
C LEU A 31 -16.06 -4.03 5.70
N ALA A 32 -16.69 -3.50 6.75
CA ALA A 32 -16.21 -2.29 7.42
C ALA A 32 -14.78 -2.47 7.94
N TYR A 33 -14.45 -3.59 8.58
CA TYR A 33 -13.07 -3.88 8.98
C TYR A 33 -12.12 -4.08 7.80
N VAL A 34 -12.57 -4.74 6.72
CA VAL A 34 -11.76 -4.90 5.50
C VAL A 34 -11.40 -3.55 4.89
N THR A 35 -12.28 -2.53 4.96
CA THR A 35 -11.93 -1.17 4.49
C THR A 35 -10.84 -0.48 5.30
N LEU A 36 -10.49 -0.99 6.49
CA LEU A 36 -9.33 -0.52 7.27
C LEU A 36 -8.00 -1.12 6.79
N SER A 37 -8.04 -2.13 5.90
CA SER A 37 -6.85 -2.78 5.37
C SER A 37 -5.82 -1.82 4.76
N PRO A 38 -6.16 -0.72 4.05
CA PRO A 38 -5.15 0.20 3.53
C PRO A 38 -4.33 0.86 4.64
N LEU A 39 -4.97 1.18 5.77
CA LEU A 39 -4.29 1.73 6.96
C LEU A 39 -3.41 0.67 7.63
N ALA A 40 -3.91 -0.56 7.75
CA ALA A 40 -3.13 -1.68 8.29
C ALA A 40 -1.90 -1.99 7.42
N ILE A 41 -2.06 -1.97 6.08
CA ILE A 41 -0.98 -2.15 5.11
C ILE A 41 0.06 -1.02 5.24
N LEU A 42 -0.38 0.24 5.42
CA LEU A 42 0.51 1.36 5.63
C LEU A 42 1.39 1.17 6.88
N CYS A 43 0.79 0.80 8.01
CA CYS A 43 1.52 0.46 9.23
C CYS A 43 2.46 -0.73 9.00
N GLY A 44 2.03 -1.74 8.24
CA GLY A 44 2.86 -2.88 7.85
C GLY A 44 4.09 -2.48 7.05
N TYR A 45 3.96 -1.57 6.06
CA TYR A 45 5.11 -1.06 5.32
C TYR A 45 6.07 -0.28 6.19
N VAL A 46 5.57 0.57 7.10
CA VAL A 46 6.43 1.27 8.05
C VAL A 46 7.20 0.28 8.91
N GLY A 47 6.53 -0.75 9.44
CA GLY A 47 7.18 -1.83 10.18
C GLY A 47 8.26 -2.54 9.36
N ALA A 48 7.96 -2.91 8.12
CA ALA A 48 8.90 -3.57 7.20
C ALA A 48 10.11 -2.70 6.86
N ILE A 49 9.93 -1.38 6.72
CA ILE A 49 11.02 -0.43 6.47
C ILE A 49 11.92 -0.33 7.71
N LEU A 50 11.34 -0.24 8.91
CA LEU A 50 12.11 -0.11 10.16
C LEU A 50 12.92 -1.37 10.48
N THR A 51 12.38 -2.56 10.19
CA THR A 51 13.03 -3.84 10.52
C THR A 51 13.91 -4.39 9.41
N GLY A 52 13.39 -4.44 8.17
CA GLY A 52 14.09 -5.02 7.02
C GLY A 52 15.02 -4.04 6.32
N ARG A 53 14.68 -2.74 6.38
CA ARG A 53 15.40 -1.65 5.68
C ARG A 53 15.56 -1.92 4.18
N ASP A 54 14.58 -2.62 3.60
CA ASP A 54 14.60 -2.98 2.18
C ASP A 54 14.01 -1.85 1.32
N LEU A 55 14.73 -1.50 0.26
CA LEU A 55 14.32 -0.49 -0.71
C LEU A 55 12.94 -0.81 -1.31
N LYS A 56 12.63 -2.09 -1.51
CA LYS A 56 11.32 -2.56 -1.98
C LYS A 56 10.17 -2.01 -1.14
N ALA A 57 10.27 -2.10 0.20
CA ALA A 57 9.21 -1.62 1.08
C ALA A 57 9.06 -0.09 0.99
N VAL A 58 10.17 0.64 0.86
CA VAL A 58 10.18 2.09 0.65
C VAL A 58 9.51 2.47 -0.68
N VAL A 59 9.83 1.75 -1.76
CA VAL A 59 9.24 1.98 -3.09
C VAL A 59 7.75 1.63 -3.10
N MET A 60 7.33 0.56 -2.42
CA MET A 60 5.90 0.22 -2.29
C MET A 60 5.12 1.31 -1.52
N LEU A 61 5.69 1.80 -0.41
CA LEU A 61 5.12 2.92 0.34
C LEU A 61 5.03 4.18 -0.52
N GLY A 62 6.09 4.50 -1.26
CA GLY A 62 6.12 5.63 -2.20
C GLY A 62 5.02 5.56 -3.26
N GLY A 63 4.76 4.37 -3.80
CA GLY A 63 3.67 4.14 -4.74
C GLY A 63 2.28 4.40 -4.13
N GLN A 64 2.06 4.00 -2.88
CA GLN A 64 0.81 4.24 -2.19
C GLN A 64 0.59 5.72 -1.87
N LEU A 65 1.65 6.45 -1.47
CA LEU A 65 1.61 7.89 -1.28
C LEU A 65 1.35 8.62 -2.61
N LEU A 66 1.99 8.19 -3.71
CA LEU A 66 1.74 8.74 -5.03
C LEU A 66 0.28 8.54 -5.45
N ASN A 67 -0.29 7.35 -5.20
CA ASN A 67 -1.71 7.09 -5.47
C ASN A 67 -2.63 8.01 -4.68
N GLU A 68 -2.33 8.28 -3.40
CA GLU A 68 -3.10 9.23 -2.60
C GLU A 68 -3.00 10.66 -3.17
N VAL A 69 -1.80 11.10 -3.55
CA VAL A 69 -1.59 12.40 -4.20
C VAL A 69 -2.38 12.52 -5.50
N VAL A 70 -2.31 11.51 -6.38
CA VAL A 70 -3.05 11.48 -7.65
C VAL A 70 -4.55 11.52 -7.40
N ASN A 71 -5.06 10.73 -6.45
CA ASN A 71 -6.47 10.74 -6.07
C ASN A 71 -6.91 12.09 -5.49
N GLN A 72 -6.09 12.73 -4.67
CA GLN A 72 -6.37 14.07 -4.14
C GLN A 72 -6.38 15.12 -5.26
N MET A 73 -5.43 15.06 -6.20
CA MET A 73 -5.42 15.93 -7.36
C MET A 73 -6.67 15.73 -8.21
N LEU A 74 -7.04 14.48 -8.51
CA LEU A 74 -8.23 14.16 -9.29
C LEU A 74 -9.50 14.70 -8.62
N LYS A 75 -9.64 14.53 -7.29
CA LYS A 75 -10.77 15.08 -6.52
C LYS A 75 -10.86 16.61 -6.63
N ARG A 76 -9.72 17.31 -6.62
CA ARG A 76 -9.65 18.78 -6.76
C ARG A 76 -9.95 19.25 -8.19
N LEU A 77 -9.60 18.46 -9.20
CA LEU A 77 -9.80 18.79 -10.61
C LEU A 77 -11.24 18.51 -11.08
N VAL A 78 -11.82 17.36 -10.70
CA VAL A 78 -13.13 16.92 -11.21
C VAL A 78 -14.30 17.48 -10.40
N LYS A 79 -14.14 17.63 -9.07
CA LYS A 79 -15.17 18.18 -8.15
C LYS A 79 -16.59 17.63 -8.35
N GLN A 80 -16.71 16.35 -8.70
CA GLN A 80 -18.01 15.69 -8.83
C GLN A 80 -18.72 15.60 -7.47
N ALA A 81 -20.01 15.94 -7.42
CA ALA A 81 -20.82 15.80 -6.22
C ALA A 81 -20.96 14.32 -5.80
N ARG A 82 -20.97 14.07 -4.48
CA ARG A 82 -21.10 12.71 -3.95
C ARG A 82 -22.56 12.24 -4.07
N PRO A 83 -22.83 11.01 -4.54
CA PRO A 83 -24.19 10.48 -4.61
C PRO A 83 -24.90 10.36 -3.24
N THR A 84 -24.14 10.41 -2.14
CA THR A 84 -24.60 10.16 -0.77
C THR A 84 -24.44 11.37 0.15
N GLU A 85 -24.58 12.58 -0.38
CA GLU A 85 -24.35 13.83 0.37
C GLU A 85 -25.22 13.94 1.64
N TYR A 86 -26.44 13.40 1.62
CA TYR A 86 -27.36 13.41 2.77
C TYR A 86 -26.93 12.53 3.96
N LEU A 87 -25.91 11.69 3.81
CA LEU A 87 -25.38 10.86 4.91
C LEU A 87 -24.25 11.54 5.69
N GLY A 88 -23.83 12.73 5.23
CA GLY A 88 -22.72 13.48 5.83
C GLY A 88 -21.34 12.98 5.39
N ASP A 89 -20.34 13.40 6.14
CA ASP A 89 -18.96 13.00 5.93
C ASP A 89 -18.74 11.57 6.43
N GLY A 90 -18.02 10.76 5.67
CA GLY A 90 -17.74 9.37 6.03
C GLY A 90 -17.66 8.44 4.82
N VAL A 91 -17.18 7.24 5.08
CA VAL A 91 -17.20 6.15 4.09
C VAL A 91 -18.44 5.32 4.34
N HIS A 92 -19.32 5.27 3.34
CA HIS A 92 -20.58 4.54 3.44
C HIS A 92 -20.39 3.17 2.81
N LEU A 93 -20.88 2.11 3.46
CA LEU A 93 -20.93 0.80 2.81
C LEU A 93 -22.17 0.71 1.89
N TYR A 94 -22.13 -0.15 0.88
CA TYR A 94 -23.22 -0.41 -0.06
C TYR A 94 -23.65 0.71 -1.01
N TYR A 95 -22.89 1.81 -1.18
CA TYR A 95 -23.21 2.81 -2.21
C TYR A 95 -22.63 2.51 -3.59
N HIS A 96 -21.67 1.57 -3.67
CA HIS A 96 -21.09 1.14 -4.93
C HIS A 96 -21.88 0.00 -5.55
N THR A 97 -22.07 0.06 -6.86
CA THR A 97 -22.53 -1.10 -7.63
C THR A 97 -21.38 -2.09 -7.85
N TRP A 98 -21.68 -3.38 -8.00
CA TRP A 98 -20.65 -4.38 -8.29
C TRP A 98 -19.89 -4.08 -9.59
N GLN A 99 -20.55 -3.48 -10.60
CA GLN A 99 -19.92 -3.04 -11.84
C GLN A 99 -18.88 -1.95 -11.61
N GLN A 100 -19.19 -0.97 -10.75
CA GLN A 100 -18.22 0.06 -10.34
C GLN A 100 -17.05 -0.55 -9.58
N VAL A 101 -17.30 -1.54 -8.71
CA VAL A 101 -16.23 -2.25 -7.99
C VAL A 101 -15.32 -2.96 -8.98
N VAL A 102 -15.87 -3.74 -9.92
CA VAL A 102 -15.07 -4.43 -10.95
C VAL A 102 -14.28 -3.45 -11.81
N ALA A 103 -14.92 -2.37 -12.29
CA ALA A 103 -14.24 -1.35 -13.08
C ALA A 103 -13.09 -0.70 -12.29
N GLY A 104 -13.31 -0.37 -11.01
CA GLY A 104 -12.29 0.16 -10.11
C GLY A 104 -11.14 -0.83 -9.89
N THR A 105 -11.43 -2.11 -9.69
CA THR A 105 -10.41 -3.16 -9.54
C THR A 105 -9.58 -3.33 -10.80
N VAL A 106 -10.20 -3.35 -11.98
CA VAL A 106 -9.48 -3.46 -13.27
C VAL A 106 -8.58 -2.24 -13.50
N CYS A 107 -9.11 -1.03 -13.31
CA CYS A 107 -8.30 0.19 -13.39
C CYS A 107 -7.13 0.14 -12.40
N GLY A 108 -7.39 -0.22 -11.15
CA GLY A 108 -6.35 -0.36 -10.12
C GLY A 108 -5.27 -1.38 -10.50
N PHE A 109 -5.65 -2.53 -11.06
CA PHE A 109 -4.69 -3.53 -11.53
C PHE A 109 -3.83 -3.01 -12.69
N VAL A 110 -4.42 -2.29 -13.65
CA VAL A 110 -3.67 -1.65 -14.74
C VAL A 110 -2.67 -0.64 -14.20
N PHE A 111 -3.07 0.21 -13.24
CA PHE A 111 -2.16 1.14 -12.57
C PHE A 111 -1.04 0.42 -11.81
N ALA A 112 -1.36 -0.68 -11.11
CA ALA A 112 -0.36 -1.47 -10.39
C ALA A 112 0.67 -2.10 -11.35
N VAL A 113 0.22 -2.65 -12.47
CA VAL A 113 1.10 -3.19 -13.51
C VAL A 113 1.96 -2.07 -14.12
N ALA A 114 1.36 -0.94 -14.49
CA ALA A 114 2.09 0.20 -15.03
C ALA A 114 3.15 0.71 -14.04
N TYR A 115 2.82 0.79 -12.75
CA TYR A 115 3.75 1.15 -11.69
C TYR A 115 4.91 0.15 -11.58
N TYR A 116 4.61 -1.16 -11.59
CA TYR A 116 5.62 -2.21 -11.57
C TYR A 116 6.59 -2.10 -12.76
N PHE A 117 6.08 -1.86 -13.96
CA PHE A 117 6.91 -1.65 -15.16
C PHE A 117 7.75 -0.37 -15.07
N LEU A 118 7.15 0.73 -14.60
CA LEU A 118 7.86 2.00 -14.39
C LEU A 118 9.04 1.79 -13.44
N VAL A 119 8.81 1.20 -12.27
CA VAL A 119 9.84 0.94 -11.26
C VAL A 119 10.91 -0.01 -11.81
N ASN A 120 10.52 -1.19 -12.30
CA ASN A 120 11.48 -2.25 -12.56
C ASN A 120 12.13 -2.19 -13.94
N ARG A 121 11.47 -1.62 -14.96
CA ARG A 121 12.04 -1.53 -16.31
C ARG A 121 12.59 -0.16 -16.62
N VAL A 122 12.08 0.91 -16.01
CA VAL A 122 12.52 2.27 -16.33
C VAL A 122 13.41 2.85 -15.23
N LEU A 123 12.92 2.91 -13.99
CA LEU A 123 13.67 3.56 -12.90
C LEU A 123 14.90 2.75 -12.50
N ARG A 124 14.77 1.41 -12.38
CA ARG A 124 15.91 0.51 -12.18
C ARG A 124 16.93 0.59 -13.32
N ALA A 125 16.49 0.55 -14.58
CA ALA A 125 17.40 0.63 -15.72
C ALA A 125 18.17 1.96 -15.81
N LYS A 126 17.62 3.04 -15.25
CA LYS A 126 18.29 4.35 -15.15
C LYS A 126 19.24 4.47 -13.96
N GLY A 127 19.40 3.42 -13.14
CA GLY A 127 20.22 3.45 -11.93
C GLY A 127 19.63 4.29 -10.80
N LEU A 128 18.32 4.61 -10.85
CA LEU A 128 17.70 5.43 -9.81
C LEU A 128 17.69 4.70 -8.45
N MET A 129 17.53 3.37 -8.46
CA MET A 129 17.54 2.58 -7.22
C MET A 129 18.92 2.61 -6.55
N ASP A 130 19.99 2.45 -7.34
CA ASP A 130 21.37 2.56 -6.85
C ASP A 130 21.63 3.96 -6.29
N TRP A 131 21.22 5.01 -7.02
CA TRP A 131 21.32 6.40 -6.55
C TRP A 131 20.57 6.65 -5.23
N ILE A 132 19.40 6.03 -5.03
CA ILE A 132 18.65 6.14 -3.77
C ILE A 132 19.40 5.44 -2.63
N VAL A 133 19.93 4.24 -2.87
CA VAL A 133 20.63 3.44 -1.86
C VAL A 133 21.97 4.06 -1.46
N ASP A 134 22.68 4.67 -2.42
CA ASP A 134 23.96 5.36 -2.19
C ASP A 134 23.80 6.73 -1.51
N HIS A 135 22.56 7.21 -1.36
CA HIS A 135 22.30 8.48 -0.70
C HIS A 135 22.77 8.44 0.78
N PRO A 136 23.43 9.48 1.33
CA PRO A 136 23.97 9.46 2.69
C PRO A 136 22.98 9.03 3.78
N TRP A 137 21.72 9.45 3.68
CA TRP A 137 20.63 9.02 4.57
C TRP A 137 20.28 7.53 4.44
N ALA A 138 20.32 6.99 3.22
CA ALA A 138 20.07 5.57 2.97
C ALA A 138 21.23 4.71 3.48
N CYS A 139 22.47 5.16 3.27
CA CYS A 139 23.66 4.56 3.87
C CYS A 139 23.61 4.58 5.40
N LEU A 140 23.27 5.73 6.00
CA LEU A 140 23.12 5.87 7.46
C LEU A 140 22.06 4.91 8.00
N ALA A 141 20.94 4.79 7.30
CA ALA A 141 19.85 3.89 7.66
C ALA A 141 20.11 2.42 7.26
N HIS A 142 21.25 2.10 6.64
CA HIS A 142 21.59 0.78 6.13
C HIS A 142 20.50 0.19 5.23
N VAL A 143 19.97 1.01 4.32
CA VAL A 143 18.99 0.58 3.32
C VAL A 143 19.66 -0.37 2.33
N ARG A 144 18.99 -1.47 2.01
CA ARG A 144 19.48 -2.51 1.10
C ARG A 144 18.51 -2.73 -0.05
N ASP A 145 19.03 -3.08 -1.22
CA ASP A 145 18.21 -3.46 -2.37
C ASP A 145 18.30 -4.96 -2.65
N THR A 146 17.47 -5.71 -1.92
CA THR A 146 17.40 -7.16 -2.02
C THR A 146 16.90 -7.66 -3.39
N ASP A 147 16.16 -6.84 -4.14
CA ASP A 147 15.69 -7.19 -5.49
C ASP A 147 16.80 -7.19 -6.54
N ALA A 148 17.93 -6.54 -6.27
CA ALA A 148 19.08 -6.58 -7.16
C ALA A 148 19.82 -7.93 -7.10
N VAL A 149 19.56 -8.74 -6.06
CA VAL A 149 20.19 -10.04 -5.84
C VAL A 149 19.28 -11.14 -6.36
N GLU A 150 19.77 -11.96 -7.29
CA GLU A 150 19.01 -13.04 -7.91
C GLU A 150 18.59 -14.13 -6.90
N ASP A 151 19.50 -14.53 -6.02
CA ASP A 151 19.23 -15.46 -4.89
C ASP A 151 19.80 -14.91 -3.58
N VAL A 152 18.90 -14.30 -2.81
CA VAL A 152 19.20 -13.69 -1.51
C VAL A 152 19.65 -14.71 -0.49
N ASN A 153 19.01 -15.89 -0.46
CA ASN A 153 19.31 -16.90 0.55
C ASN A 153 20.70 -17.49 0.32
N LYS A 154 21.05 -17.72 -0.95
CA LYS A 154 22.39 -18.16 -1.32
C LYS A 154 23.43 -17.09 -1.00
N PHE A 155 23.18 -15.83 -1.34
CA PHE A 155 24.09 -14.72 -1.03
C PHE A 155 24.36 -14.60 0.48
N ASP A 156 23.31 -14.60 1.30
CA ASP A 156 23.42 -14.50 2.76
C ASP A 156 24.17 -15.71 3.36
N TRP A 157 23.94 -16.91 2.83
CA TRP A 157 24.65 -18.12 3.27
C TRP A 157 26.15 -18.06 2.93
N GLU A 158 26.51 -17.60 1.73
CA GLU A 158 27.90 -17.44 1.31
C GLU A 158 28.64 -16.39 2.16
N MET A 159 28.00 -15.26 2.45
CA MET A 159 28.53 -14.24 3.36
C MET A 159 28.77 -14.78 4.77
N TRP A 160 27.81 -15.54 5.32
CA TRP A 160 27.97 -16.18 6.62
C TRP A 160 29.11 -17.21 6.65
N ARG A 161 29.29 -17.99 5.59
CA ARG A 161 30.41 -18.94 5.46
C ARG A 161 31.76 -18.22 5.47
N GLN A 162 31.87 -17.13 4.73
CA GLN A 162 33.10 -16.31 4.69
C GLN A 162 33.41 -15.71 6.06
N TRP A 163 32.41 -15.11 6.73
CA TRP A 163 32.55 -14.58 8.09
C TRP A 163 33.02 -15.66 9.08
N LYS A 164 32.42 -16.86 9.03
CA LYS A 164 32.82 -17.97 9.91
C LYS A 164 34.27 -18.40 9.67
N ALA A 165 34.69 -18.51 8.41
CA ALA A 165 36.06 -18.90 8.06
C ALA A 165 37.11 -17.85 8.45
N GLN A 166 36.74 -16.57 8.46
CA GLN A 166 37.58 -15.50 9.00
C GLN A 166 37.68 -15.58 10.52
N LYS A 167 36.56 -15.80 11.21
CA LYS A 167 36.54 -15.93 12.67
C LYS A 167 37.45 -17.06 13.17
N SER A 168 37.41 -18.22 12.52
CA SER A 168 38.26 -19.37 12.89
C SER A 168 39.76 -19.20 12.59
N LYS A 169 40.16 -18.14 11.89
CA LYS A 169 41.59 -17.81 11.65
C LYS A 169 42.16 -16.84 12.69
N VAL A 170 41.29 -16.16 13.45
CA VAL A 170 41.65 -15.14 14.43
C VAL A 170 41.70 -15.72 15.86
N GLU A 171 40.96 -16.81 16.10
CA GLU A 171 41.04 -17.66 17.31
C GLU A 171 42.18 -18.69 17.19
#